data_AF-A0A395IJ96-F1
#
_entry.id   AF-A0A395IJ96-F1
#
_cell.length_a   1.000
_cell.length_b   1.000
_cell.length_c   1.000
_cell.angle_alpha   90.00
_cell.angle_beta   90.00
_cell.angle_gamma   90.00
#
_symmetry.space_group_name_H-M   'P 1'
#
loop_
_entity.id
_entity.type
_entity.pdbx_description
1 polymer ?
#
loop_
_entity_poly.entity_id
_entity_poly.type
_entity_poly.pdbx_seq_one_letter_code
_entity_poly.pdbx_strand_id
1 'polypeptide(L)'
;MSSSTPSDKLMHFGKFEVTDQVFHKSTHCYCLVNIKPILPGHVLVIPYKQHPRMTDLSPPELSDIFLTTQKVQKMLASHYFPKEDIKEGSFNVAIQDGPESGQTVDDEDRLPRSTEEMNQEAALFRKQMRKLGYTEREFVEKLKPLN
;
A
#
# COMPACT_ATOMS: atom_id res chain seq x y z
N MET A 1 -8.83 14.18 29.80
CA MET A 1 -7.44 14.52 29.40
C MET A 1 -7.16 13.82 28.08
N SER A 2 -6.60 14.57 27.14
CA SER A 2 -6.57 14.33 25.69
C SER A 2 -6.13 12.90 25.29
N SER A 3 -7.03 12.19 24.60
CA SER A 3 -6.70 10.96 23.87
C SER A 3 -5.97 11.35 22.58
N SER A 4 -4.64 11.34 22.61
CA SER A 4 -3.82 11.56 21.43
C SER A 4 -4.09 10.46 20.40
N THR A 5 -4.61 10.86 19.24
CA THR A 5 -4.76 10.07 18.03
C THR A 5 -3.44 9.39 17.63
N PRO A 6 -3.46 8.24 16.94
CA PRO A 6 -2.26 7.55 16.48
C PRO A 6 -1.45 8.36 15.44
N SER A 7 -0.47 9.10 15.92
CA SER A 7 0.60 9.83 15.20
C SER A 7 0.27 10.35 13.78
N ASP A 8 0.04 11.66 13.69
CA ASP A 8 0.24 12.51 12.50
C ASP A 8 1.72 12.52 12.06
N LYS A 9 2.31 11.34 11.84
CA LYS A 9 3.70 11.24 11.39
C LYS A 9 3.71 11.38 9.87
N LEU A 10 4.35 12.45 9.39
CA LEU A 10 4.61 12.68 7.97
C LEU A 10 5.24 11.44 7.34
N MET A 11 4.60 10.93 6.29
CA MET A 11 5.07 9.79 5.52
C MET A 11 5.85 10.26 4.32
N HIS A 12 6.97 9.60 4.04
CA HIS A 12 7.83 9.94 2.92
C HIS A 12 8.12 8.72 2.07
N PHE A 13 8.14 8.91 0.76
CA PHE A 13 8.68 7.96 -0.21
C PHE A 13 9.87 8.62 -0.92
N GLY A 14 11.09 8.17 -0.57
CA GLY A 14 12.31 8.90 -0.93
C GLY A 14 12.28 10.33 -0.35
N LYS A 15 12.37 11.33 -1.23
CA LYS A 15 12.32 12.75 -0.88
C LYS A 15 10.91 13.36 -0.87
N PHE A 16 9.90 12.59 -1.28
CA PHE A 16 8.54 13.08 -1.46
C PHE A 16 7.71 12.82 -0.21
N GLU A 17 7.05 13.85 0.30
CA GLU A 17 6.02 13.73 1.33
C GLU A 17 4.74 13.16 0.68
N VAL A 18 4.16 12.11 1.25
CA VAL A 18 3.09 11.31 0.63
C VAL A 18 1.91 10.99 1.55
N THR A 19 1.81 11.65 2.70
CA THR A 19 0.86 11.31 3.78
C THR A 19 -0.58 11.24 3.28
N ASP A 20 -1.00 12.23 2.49
CA ASP A 20 -2.37 12.32 1.98
C ASP A 20 -2.69 11.29 0.89
N GLN A 21 -1.66 10.71 0.27
CA GLN A 21 -1.80 9.69 -0.77
C GLN A 21 -1.73 8.25 -0.20
N VAL A 22 -1.41 8.09 1.08
CA VAL A 22 -1.42 6.79 1.77
C VAL A 22 -2.85 6.36 2.10
N PHE A 23 -3.29 5.21 1.60
CA PHE A 23 -4.66 4.73 1.78
C PHE A 23 -4.80 3.54 2.75
N HIS A 24 -3.70 2.90 3.14
CA HIS A 24 -3.70 1.82 4.13
C HIS A 24 -2.35 1.73 4.84
N LYS A 25 -2.37 1.28 6.09
CA LYS A 25 -1.20 1.10 6.96
C LYS A 25 -1.32 -0.27 7.63
N SER A 26 -0.23 -1.02 7.63
CA SER A 26 -0.04 -2.24 8.42
C SER A 26 1.10 -2.03 9.44
N THR A 27 1.56 -3.09 10.08
CA THR A 27 2.59 -3.07 11.13
C THR A 27 3.95 -2.63 10.59
N HIS A 28 4.35 -3.13 9.43
CA HIS A 28 5.69 -2.93 8.85
C HIS A 28 5.66 -2.20 7.50
N CYS A 29 4.48 -2.04 6.90
CA CYS A 29 4.34 -1.39 5.60
C CYS A 29 3.13 -0.44 5.53
N TYR A 30 3.08 0.34 4.47
CA TYR A 30 1.97 1.22 4.10
C TYR A 30 1.68 1.12 2.61
N CYS A 31 0.49 1.54 2.19
CA CYS A 31 0.05 1.49 0.80
C CYS A 31 -0.23 2.89 0.26
N LEU A 32 0.30 3.17 -0.93
CA LEU A 32 0.34 4.49 -1.56
C LEU A 32 -0.22 4.41 -2.99
N VAL A 33 -1.03 5.38 -3.41
CA VAL A 33 -1.40 5.52 -4.82
C VAL A 33 -0.23 6.05 -5.65
N ASN A 34 -0.05 5.56 -6.88
CA ASN A 34 1.11 5.93 -7.69
C ASN A 34 0.91 7.29 -8.39
N ILE A 35 1.92 8.17 -8.36
CA ILE A 35 1.87 9.47 -9.06
C ILE A 35 1.81 9.31 -10.58
N LYS A 36 2.52 8.32 -11.11
CA LYS A 36 2.52 7.91 -12.52
C LYS A 36 2.00 6.48 -12.54
N PRO A 37 0.68 6.24 -12.54
CA PRO A 37 0.13 4.88 -12.61
C PRO A 37 0.29 4.32 -14.03
N ILE A 38 0.53 3.00 -14.17
CA ILE A 38 0.53 2.34 -15.49
C ILE A 38 -0.92 2.20 -15.98
N LEU A 39 -1.81 1.81 -15.05
CA LEU A 39 -3.25 1.63 -15.26
C LEU A 39 -4.00 2.10 -14.00
N PRO A 40 -5.31 2.39 -14.09
CA PRO A 40 -6.15 2.65 -12.91
C PRO A 40 -6.01 1.54 -11.87
N GLY A 41 -5.90 1.92 -10.59
CA GLY A 41 -5.68 0.96 -9.50
C GLY A 41 -4.22 0.51 -9.31
N HIS A 42 -3.26 1.07 -10.06
CA HIS A 42 -1.83 0.87 -9.78
C HIS A 42 -1.44 1.55 -8.46
N VAL A 43 -1.07 0.73 -7.47
CA VAL A 43 -0.65 1.16 -6.14
C VAL A 43 0.69 0.56 -5.75
N LEU A 44 1.32 1.12 -4.72
CA LEU A 44 2.57 0.65 -4.14
C LEU A 44 2.33 0.15 -2.71
N VAL A 45 3.01 -0.94 -2.32
CA VAL A 45 3.09 -1.44 -0.93
C VAL A 45 4.54 -1.32 -0.49
N ILE A 46 4.80 -0.52 0.54
CA ILE A 46 6.14 -0.01 0.85
C ILE A 46 6.44 -0.25 2.34
N PRO A 47 7.60 -0.84 2.70
CA PRO A 47 8.01 -0.93 4.11
C PRO A 47 8.25 0.45 4.72
N TYR A 48 7.98 0.62 6.02
CA TYR A 48 8.32 1.88 6.71
C TYR A 48 9.84 2.07 6.83
N LYS A 49 10.56 0.97 7.08
CA LYS A 49 12.02 0.98 7.09
C LYS A 49 12.51 0.91 5.64
N GLN A 50 13.37 1.86 5.28
CA GLN A 50 13.95 1.89 3.94
C GLN A 50 15.03 0.81 3.83
N HIS A 51 14.88 -0.03 2.81
CA HIS A 51 15.80 -1.09 2.45
C HIS A 51 16.13 -0.96 0.97
N PRO A 52 17.41 -0.95 0.57
CA PRO A 52 17.76 -0.85 -0.84
C PRO A 52 17.42 -2.13 -1.60
N ARG A 53 17.50 -3.30 -0.94
CA ARG A 53 17.25 -4.61 -1.54
C ARG A 53 16.20 -5.41 -0.78
N MET A 54 15.50 -6.28 -1.49
CA MET A 54 14.59 -7.27 -0.88
C MET A 54 15.30 -8.20 0.10
N THR A 55 16.59 -8.48 -0.12
CA THR A 55 17.42 -9.33 0.76
C THR A 55 17.65 -8.74 2.15
N ASP A 56 17.41 -7.44 2.32
CA ASP A 56 17.63 -6.74 3.60
C ASP A 56 16.38 -6.76 4.50
N LEU A 57 15.24 -7.21 3.96
CA LEU A 57 13.99 -7.32 4.69
C LEU A 57 14.06 -8.46 5.72
N SER A 58 13.58 -8.17 6.93
CA SER A 58 13.35 -9.22 7.92
C SER A 58 12.15 -10.09 7.54
N PRO A 59 12.08 -11.35 8.01
CA PRO A 59 10.94 -12.23 7.75
C PRO A 59 9.58 -11.63 8.14
N PRO A 60 9.43 -10.90 9.27
CA PRO A 60 8.18 -10.21 9.60
C PRO A 60 7.80 -9.10 8.62
N GLU A 61 8.77 -8.28 8.16
CA GLU A 61 8.52 -7.22 7.16
C GLU A 61 8.09 -7.83 5.83
N LEU A 62 8.83 -8.85 5.35
CA LEU A 62 8.50 -9.56 4.12
C LEU A 62 7.09 -10.16 4.17
N SER A 63 6.77 -10.83 5.29
CA SER A 63 5.44 -11.43 5.50
C SER A 63 4.34 -10.37 5.48
N ASP A 64 4.52 -9.25 6.19
CA ASP A 64 3.52 -8.20 6.27
C ASP A 64 3.30 -7.51 4.92
N ILE A 65 4.35 -7.30 4.12
CA ILE A 65 4.24 -6.74 2.77
C ILE A 65 3.33 -7.63 1.90
N PHE A 66 3.58 -8.94 1.82
CA PHE A 66 2.79 -9.82 0.95
C PHE A 66 1.38 -10.09 1.48
N LEU A 67 1.20 -10.17 2.80
CA LEU A 67 -0.13 -10.24 3.41
C LEU A 67 -0.94 -8.98 3.12
N THR A 68 -0.29 -7.81 3.16
CA THR A 68 -0.92 -6.53 2.83
C THR A 68 -1.24 -6.44 1.34
N THR A 69 -0.34 -6.88 0.46
CA THR A 69 -0.61 -6.99 -0.98
C THR A 69 -1.85 -7.82 -1.27
N GLN A 70 -2.05 -8.95 -0.59
CA GLN A 70 -3.26 -9.76 -0.74
C GLN A 70 -4.54 -9.00 -0.33
N LYS A 71 -4.50 -8.23 0.77
CA LYS A 71 -5.65 -7.40 1.20
C LYS A 71 -5.98 -6.33 0.16
N VAL A 72 -4.96 -5.66 -0.36
CA VAL A 72 -5.09 -4.62 -1.39
C VAL A 72 -5.65 -5.21 -2.69
N GLN A 73 -5.18 -6.38 -3.12
CA GLN A 73 -5.74 -7.07 -4.29
C GLN A 73 -7.22 -7.40 -4.12
N LYS A 74 -7.63 -7.92 -2.95
CA LYS A 74 -9.06 -8.16 -2.65
C LYS A 74 -9.88 -6.87 -2.72
N MET A 75 -9.32 -5.76 -2.24
CA MET A 75 -9.94 -4.44 -2.34
C MET A 75 -10.10 -3.99 -3.80
N LEU A 76 -9.01 -4.03 -4.58
CA LEU A 76 -9.05 -3.65 -5.99
C LEU A 76 -9.99 -4.56 -6.79
N ALA A 77 -9.99 -5.86 -6.51
CA ALA A 77 -10.90 -6.83 -7.11
C ALA A 77 -12.36 -6.44 -6.89
N SER A 78 -12.73 -6.19 -5.62
CA SER A 78 -14.09 -5.78 -5.25
C SER A 78 -14.53 -4.45 -5.89
N HIS A 79 -13.57 -3.58 -6.25
CA HIS A 79 -13.86 -2.27 -6.82
C HIS A 79 -13.94 -2.29 -8.35
N TYR A 80 -12.97 -2.91 -9.02
CA TYR A 80 -12.81 -2.89 -10.48
C TYR A 80 -13.44 -4.08 -11.19
N PHE A 81 -13.66 -5.19 -10.48
CA PHE A 81 -14.28 -6.41 -11.00
C PHE A 81 -15.52 -6.77 -10.18
N PRO A 82 -16.58 -5.92 -10.17
CA PRO A 82 -17.77 -6.13 -9.37
C PRO A 82 -18.63 -7.25 -9.97
N LYS A 83 -18.23 -8.49 -9.74
CA LYS A 83 -19.03 -9.71 -9.87
C LYS A 83 -19.03 -10.43 -8.53
N GLU A 84 -19.88 -11.44 -8.36
CA GLU A 84 -20.12 -12.07 -7.06
C GLU A 84 -18.89 -12.77 -6.45
N ASP A 85 -17.83 -13.01 -7.22
CA ASP A 85 -16.58 -13.60 -6.73
C ASP A 85 -15.47 -12.55 -6.56
N ILE A 86 -15.06 -12.33 -5.30
CA ILE A 86 -13.97 -11.43 -4.89
C ILE A 86 -12.60 -11.89 -5.44
N LYS A 87 -12.52 -13.13 -5.95
CA LYS A 87 -11.33 -13.68 -6.62
C LYS A 87 -11.28 -13.37 -8.11
N GLU A 88 -12.30 -12.73 -8.68
CA GLU A 88 -12.25 -12.31 -10.07
C GLU A 88 -11.32 -11.11 -10.26
N GLY A 89 -10.65 -11.08 -11.41
CA GLY A 89 -9.67 -10.07 -11.78
C GLY A 89 -8.25 -10.64 -11.89
N SER A 90 -7.45 -10.01 -12.75
CA SER A 90 -6.04 -10.36 -12.95
C SER A 90 -5.17 -9.18 -12.55
N PHE A 91 -4.11 -9.47 -11.81
CA PHE A 91 -3.20 -8.45 -11.27
C PHE A 91 -1.76 -8.80 -11.61
N ASN A 92 -0.98 -7.80 -12.00
CA ASN A 92 0.46 -7.93 -12.06
C ASN A 92 1.05 -7.46 -10.72
N VAL A 93 1.85 -8.30 -10.07
CA VAL A 93 2.60 -7.94 -8.86
C VAL A 93 4.07 -8.07 -9.20
N ALA A 94 4.78 -6.95 -9.18
CA ALA A 94 6.17 -6.88 -9.59
C ALA A 94 7.01 -6.14 -8.55
N ILE A 95 8.26 -6.58 -8.39
CA ILE A 95 9.28 -5.91 -7.60
C ILE A 95 10.52 -5.78 -8.50
N GLN A 96 11.00 -4.56 -8.66
CA GLN A 96 12.25 -4.27 -9.35
C GLN A 96 13.35 -4.16 -8.27
N ASP A 97 13.98 -5.29 -7.93
CA ASP A 97 15.01 -5.39 -6.90
C ASP A 97 16.42 -5.18 -7.48
N GLY A 98 16.90 -3.93 -7.46
CA GLY A 98 18.22 -3.51 -7.92
C GLY A 98 18.24 -2.77 -9.26
N PRO A 99 19.30 -2.01 -9.58
CA PRO A 99 19.36 -1.13 -10.75
C PRO A 99 19.10 -1.84 -12.08
N GLU A 100 19.66 -3.03 -12.28
CA GLU A 100 19.55 -3.81 -13.51
C GLU A 100 18.13 -4.34 -13.76
N SER A 101 17.26 -4.34 -12.75
CA SER A 101 15.85 -4.69 -12.87
C SER A 101 14.95 -3.50 -13.23
N GLY A 102 15.54 -2.30 -13.39
CA GLY A 102 14.83 -1.05 -13.66
C GLY A 102 14.33 -0.34 -12.40
N GLN A 103 14.93 -0.60 -11.24
CA GLN A 103 14.54 0.05 -9.98
C GLN A 103 14.72 1.57 -10.05
N THR A 104 13.61 2.29 -10.10
CA THR A 104 13.58 3.76 -10.09
C THR A 104 12.40 4.28 -9.26
N VAL A 105 12.54 5.50 -8.75
CA VAL A 105 11.44 6.23 -8.09
C VAL A 105 10.69 7.11 -9.10
N ASP A 106 11.35 7.53 -10.17
CA ASP A 106 10.77 8.36 -11.22
C ASP A 106 10.83 7.65 -12.57
N ASP A 107 9.73 7.74 -13.31
CA ASP A 107 9.56 7.13 -14.62
C ASP A 107 9.38 8.25 -15.65
N GLU A 108 10.41 8.49 -16.46
CA GLU A 108 10.47 9.64 -17.37
C GLU A 108 9.43 9.57 -18.50
N ASP A 109 9.00 8.36 -18.87
CA ASP A 109 8.13 8.14 -20.04
C ASP A 109 6.63 8.41 -19.75
N ARG A 110 6.28 8.65 -18.49
CA ARG A 110 4.88 8.82 -18.06
C ARG A 110 4.63 10.18 -17.40
N LEU A 111 3.47 10.75 -17.70
CA LEU A 111 3.04 12.01 -17.11
C LEU A 111 2.51 11.80 -15.68
N PRO A 112 2.90 12.65 -14.72
CA PRO A 112 2.38 12.59 -13.37
C PRO A 112 0.92 13.07 -13.33
N ARG A 113 0.12 12.46 -12.45
CA ARG A 113 -1.22 12.96 -12.09
C ARG A 113 -1.11 14.17 -11.16
N SER A 114 -2.20 14.93 -11.06
CA SER A 114 -2.31 16.01 -10.10
C SER A 114 -2.42 15.49 -8.66
N THR A 115 -1.97 16.28 -7.69
CA THR A 115 -2.12 15.97 -6.25
C THR A 115 -3.57 15.75 -5.86
N GLU A 116 -4.50 16.53 -6.43
CA GLU A 116 -5.93 16.41 -6.16
C GLU A 116 -6.47 15.05 -6.62
N GLU A 117 -6.13 14.60 -7.82
CA GLU A 117 -6.50 13.26 -8.30
C GLU A 117 -5.96 12.15 -7.40
N MET A 118 -4.70 12.25 -6.98
CA MET A 118 -4.11 11.27 -6.06
C MET A 118 -4.84 11.24 -4.71
N ASN A 119 -5.17 12.42 -4.17
CA ASN A 119 -5.88 12.53 -2.89
C ASN A 119 -7.29 11.93 -2.97
N GLN A 120 -8.00 12.19 -4.06
CA GLN A 120 -9.33 11.63 -4.32
C GLN A 120 -9.28 10.10 -4.43
N GLU A 121 -8.29 9.56 -5.15
CA GLU A 121 -8.12 8.10 -5.28
C GLU A 121 -7.73 7.46 -3.94
N ALA A 122 -6.80 8.07 -3.19
CA ALA A 122 -6.44 7.59 -1.87
C ALA A 122 -7.65 7.58 -0.91
N ALA A 123 -8.47 8.64 -0.92
CA ALA A 123 -9.69 8.70 -0.13
C ALA A 123 -10.72 7.63 -0.54
N LEU A 124 -10.86 7.36 -1.84
CA LEU A 124 -11.68 6.28 -2.36
C LEU A 124 -11.19 4.93 -1.83
N PHE A 125 -9.90 4.63 -1.95
CA PHE A 125 -9.33 3.35 -1.49
C PHE A 125 -9.40 3.19 0.02
N ARG A 126 -9.21 4.26 0.82
CA ARG A 126 -9.49 4.21 2.27
C ARG A 126 -10.93 3.76 2.55
N LYS A 127 -11.90 4.29 1.80
CA LYS A 127 -13.31 3.89 1.94
C LYS A 127 -13.53 2.43 1.55
N GLN A 128 -12.88 1.93 0.48
CA GLN A 128 -13.00 0.52 0.07
C GLN A 128 -12.34 -0.43 1.07
N MET A 129 -11.15 -0.11 1.57
CA MET A 129 -10.47 -0.90 2.61
C MET A 129 -11.36 -1.04 3.85
N ARG A 130 -11.97 0.05 4.32
CA ARG A 130 -12.91 0.03 5.45
C ARG A 130 -14.15 -0.85 5.20
N LYS A 131 -14.71 -0.83 3.98
CA LYS A 131 -15.85 -1.69 3.63
C LYS A 131 -15.54 -3.18 3.75
N LEU A 132 -14.29 -3.57 3.51
CA LEU A 132 -13.81 -4.95 3.66
C LEU A 132 -13.32 -5.27 5.08
N GLY A 133 -13.48 -4.35 6.04
CA GLY A 133 -13.04 -4.54 7.42
C GLY A 133 -11.54 -4.31 7.65
N TYR A 134 -10.78 -3.87 6.65
CA TYR A 134 -9.36 -3.55 6.81
C TYR A 134 -9.21 -2.14 7.39
N THR A 135 -9.19 -2.05 8.72
CA THR A 135 -8.98 -0.78 9.44
C THR A 135 -7.50 -0.54 9.75
N GLU A 136 -7.11 0.70 10.04
CA GLU A 136 -5.72 1.13 10.24
C GLU A 136 -5.04 0.56 11.51
N ARG A 137 -5.72 -0.29 12.29
CA ARG A 137 -5.16 -0.99 13.45
C ARG A 137 -5.90 -2.30 13.72
N GLU A 138 -5.46 -3.37 13.09
CA GLU A 138 -5.62 -4.70 13.66
C GLU A 138 -4.27 -5.40 13.54
N PHE A 139 -3.44 -5.39 14.59
CA PHE A 139 -2.52 -6.49 14.95
C PHE A 139 -1.78 -6.16 16.25
N VAL A 140 -2.53 -6.02 17.35
CA VAL A 140 -1.98 -6.25 18.69
C VAL A 140 -2.65 -7.46 19.39
N GLU A 141 -3.77 -8.00 18.90
CA GLU A 141 -4.53 -9.01 19.66
C GLU A 141 -4.63 -10.43 19.06
N LYS A 142 -4.12 -10.71 17.84
CA LYS A 142 -4.27 -12.05 17.22
C LYS A 142 -3.03 -12.94 17.20
N LEU A 143 -2.02 -12.65 18.02
CA LEU A 143 -0.97 -13.60 18.36
C LEU A 143 -1.15 -14.06 19.82
N LYS A 144 -2.29 -14.67 20.14
CA LYS A 144 -2.29 -15.66 21.23
C LYS A 144 -1.66 -16.93 20.65
N PRO A 145 -0.65 -17.52 21.31
CA PRO A 145 -0.12 -18.81 20.87
C PRO A 145 -1.27 -19.81 20.83
N LEU A 146 -1.29 -20.67 19.80
CA LEU A 146 -2.09 -21.88 19.88
C LEU A 146 -1.55 -22.69 21.06
N ASN A 147 -2.41 -22.92 22.04
CA ASN A 147 -2.20 -23.94 23.06
C ASN A 147 -2.33 -25.32 22.42
#